data_AF-A0A969I5V8-F1
#
_entry.id   AF-A0A969I5V8-F1
#
_cell.length_a   1.000
_cell.length_b   1.000
_cell.length_c   1.000
_cell.angle_alpha   90.00
_cell.angle_beta   90.00
_cell.angle_gamma   90.00
#
_symmetry.space_group_name_H-M   'P 1'
#
loop_
_entity.id
_entity.type
_entity.pdbx_description
1 polymer ?
#
loop_
_entity_poly.entity_id
_entity_poly.type
_entity_poly.pdbx_seq_one_letter_code
_entity_poly.pdbx_strand_id
1 'polypeptide(L)' 'MRVYAVEAVELNPPDDVEAVHWRLLTTHAVLTYEQALSIIQWYRWRWHIEQLFAILKQRGLDSRTRL' A
#
# COMPACT_ATOMS: atom_id res chain seq x y z
N MET A 1 3.90 22.64 8.46
CA MET A 1 4.41 21.52 7.64
C MET A 1 3.51 21.37 6.44
N ARG A 2 4.04 21.39 5.21
CA ARG A 2 3.25 21.22 3.98
C ARG A 2 3.08 19.73 3.69
N VAL A 3 1.91 19.34 3.22
CA VAL A 3 1.58 17.97 2.80
C VAL A 3 0.98 18.00 1.40
N TYR A 4 1.12 16.89 0.69
CA TYR A 4 0.54 16.67 -0.63
C TYR A 4 -0.37 15.45 -0.56
N ALA A 5 -1.36 15.40 -1.46
CA ALA A 5 -2.31 14.31 -1.56
C ALA A 5 -2.28 13.72 -2.98
N VAL A 6 -2.44 12.40 -3.08
CA VAL A 6 -2.66 11.67 -4.33
C VAL A 6 -3.92 10.84 -4.19
N GLU A 7 -4.85 11.00 -5.12
CA GLU A 7 -6.02 10.14 -5.24
C GLU A 7 -5.90 9.27 -6.50
N ALA A 8 -6.12 7.97 -6.35
CA ALA A 8 -6.13 7.00 -7.44
C ALA A 8 -7.42 6.19 -7.38
N VAL A 9 -8.16 6.16 -8.49
CA VAL A 9 -9.43 5.46 -8.63
C VAL A 9 -9.32 4.50 -9.81
N GLU A 10 -9.66 3.24 -9.60
CA GLU A 10 -9.79 2.25 -10.66
C GLU A 10 -11.08 2.50 -11.45
N LEU A 11 -10.94 2.75 -12.76
CA LEU A 11 -12.06 3.14 -13.62
C LEU A 11 -12.91 1.96 -14.08
N ASN A 12 -12.30 0.79 -14.29
CA ASN A 12 -12.96 -0.40 -14.82
C ASN A 12 -12.60 -1.62 -13.94
N PRO A 13 -13.13 -1.70 -12.71
CA PRO A 13 -12.92 -2.87 -11.87
C PRO A 13 -13.59 -4.11 -12.51
N PRO A 14 -13.12 -5.34 -12.21
CA PRO A 14 -13.83 -6.56 -12.59
C PRO A 14 -15.26 -6.60 -12.01
N ASP A 15 -16.15 -7.33 -12.66
CA ASP A 15 -17.51 -7.56 -12.16
C ASP A 15 -17.47 -8.12 -10.73
N ASP A 16 -18.38 -7.62 -9.88
CA ASP A 16 -18.51 -8.00 -8.47
C ASP A 16 -17.27 -7.74 -7.57
N VAL A 17 -16.29 -6.94 -8.04
CA VAL A 17 -15.12 -6.51 -7.25
C VAL A 17 -15.23 -5.02 -6.92
N GLU A 18 -14.99 -4.67 -5.65
CA GLU A 18 -14.92 -3.27 -5.24
C GLU A 18 -13.69 -2.59 -5.87
N ALA A 19 -13.92 -1.43 -6.50
CA ALA A 19 -12.87 -0.67 -7.17
C ALA A 19 -11.78 -0.24 -6.18
N VAL A 20 -10.52 -0.34 -6.60
CA VAL A 20 -9.43 0.28 -5.83
C VAL A 20 -9.61 1.80 -5.79
N HIS A 21 -9.75 2.33 -4.58
CA HIS A 21 -9.79 3.77 -4.33
C HIS A 21 -8.79 4.16 -3.24
N TRP A 22 -7.66 4.71 -3.64
CA TRP A 22 -6.60 5.14 -2.72
C TRP A 22 -6.58 6.66 -2.55
N ARG A 23 -6.46 7.09 -1.29
CA ARG A 23 -6.17 8.49 -0.91
C ARG A 23 -4.93 8.51 -0.04
N LEU A 24 -3.83 8.98 -0.61
CA LEU A 24 -2.50 8.90 -0.03
C LEU A 24 -2.04 10.30 0.36
N LEU A 25 -1.58 10.45 1.61
CA LEU A 25 -0.91 11.65 2.07
C LEU A 25 0.60 11.43 2.06
N THR A 26 1.35 12.41 1.58
CA THR A 26 2.81 12.33 1.49
C THR A 26 3.46 13.68 1.77
N THR A 27 4.68 13.63 2.28
CA THR A 27 5.57 14.79 2.43
C THR A 27 6.37 15.07 1.16
N HIS A 28 6.40 14.12 0.22
CA HIS A 28 7.03 14.31 -1.08
C HIS A 28 6.18 15.26 -1.93
N ALA A 29 6.82 16.17 -2.65
CA ALA A 29 6.10 17.08 -3.53
C ALA A 29 5.45 16.33 -4.69
N VAL A 30 4.21 16.69 -4.99
CA VAL A 30 3.46 16.17 -6.14
C VAL A 30 2.95 17.35 -6.94
N LEU A 31 3.69 17.69 -7.97
CA LEU A 31 3.45 18.81 -8.88
C LEU A 31 3.27 18.36 -10.32
N THR A 32 3.63 17.10 -10.63
CA THR A 32 3.44 16.50 -11.95
C THR A 32 2.76 15.13 -11.84
N TYR A 33 2.26 14.65 -12.96
CA TYR A 33 1.62 13.34 -13.06
C TYR A 33 2.60 12.19 -12.76
N GLU A 34 3.84 12.29 -13.23
CA GLU A 34 4.91 11.30 -13.02
C GLU A 34 5.28 11.20 -11.54
N GLN A 35 5.23 12.32 -10.81
CA GLN A 35 5.44 12.33 -9.36
C GLN A 35 4.28 11.62 -8.65
N ALA A 36 3.03 11.84 -9.06
CA ALA A 36 1.89 11.11 -8.51
C ALA A 36 2.00 9.61 -8.77
N LEU A 37 2.41 9.20 -9.97
CA LEU A 37 2.68 7.79 -10.31
C LEU A 37 3.76 7.17 -9.43
N SER A 38 4.81 7.91 -9.11
CA SER A 38 5.88 7.44 -8.21
C SER A 38 5.33 7.15 -6.81
N ILE A 39 4.48 8.02 -6.27
CA ILE A 39 3.81 7.80 -4.97
C ILE A 39 2.97 6.52 -4.99
N ILE A 40 2.18 6.32 -6.05
CA ILE A 40 1.37 5.10 -6.22
C ILE A 40 2.28 3.87 -6.30
N GLN A 41 3.37 3.93 -7.08
CA GLN A 41 4.32 2.83 -7.21
C GLN A 41 4.97 2.44 -5.88
N TRP A 42 5.39 3.42 -5.08
CA TRP A 42 5.95 3.17 -3.75
C TRP A 42 4.90 2.62 -2.79
N TYR A 43 3.68 3.16 -2.82
CA TYR A 43 2.60 2.69 -1.94
C TYR A 43 2.20 1.24 -2.23
N ARG A 44 2.29 0.78 -3.48
CA ARG A 44 2.09 -0.63 -3.84
C ARG A 44 3.01 -1.58 -3.08
N TRP A 45 4.19 -1.11 -2.64
CA TRP A 45 5.10 -1.94 -1.85
C TRP A 45 4.63 -2.18 -0.42
N ARG A 46 3.64 -1.43 0.09
CA ARG A 46 3.07 -1.63 1.44
C ARG A 46 2.69 -3.10 1.68
N TRP A 47 2.13 -3.78 0.67
CA TRP A 47 1.73 -5.19 0.77
C TRP A 47 2.88 -6.16 1.03
N HIS A 48 4.13 -5.81 0.69
CA HIS A 48 5.27 -6.71 0.90
C HIS A 48 5.51 -6.99 2.38
N ILE A 49 5.18 -6.04 3.27
CA ILE A 49 5.32 -6.25 4.71
C ILE A 49 4.35 -7.33 5.23
N GLU A 50 3.14 -7.40 4.65
CA GLU A 50 2.14 -8.40 5.00
C GLU A 50 2.60 -9.79 4.59
N GLN A 51 3.17 -9.92 3.37
CA GLN A 51 3.76 -11.17 2.90
C GLN A 51 4.93 -11.61 3.79
N LEU A 52 5.80 -10.68 4.18
CA LEU A 52 6.89 -10.97 5.11
C LEU A 52 6.35 -11.50 6.45
N PHE A 53 5.38 -10.81 7.07
CA PHE A 53 4.81 -11.26 8.33
C PHE A 53 4.01 -12.57 8.21
N ALA A 54 3.34 -12.83 7.09
CA ALA A 54 2.68 -14.10 6.82
C ALA A 54 3.68 -15.25 6.80
N ILE A 55 4.82 -15.07 6.12
CA ILE A 55 5.92 -16.05 6.09
C ILE A 55 6.49 -16.27 7.50
N LEU A 56 6.75 -15.20 8.25
CA LEU A 56 7.30 -15.29 9.61
C LEU A 56 6.37 -16.04 10.56
N LYS A 57 5.05 -15.85 10.43
CA LYS A 57 4.03 -16.57 11.21
C LYS A 57 3.93 -18.04 10.81
N GLN A 58 3.97 -18.35 9.50
CA GLN A 58 3.86 -19.73 9.02
C GLN A 58 5.12 -20.57 9.27
N ARG A 59 6.32 -19.97 9.20
CA ARG A 59 7.60 -20.66 9.39
C ARG A 59 8.12 -20.68 10.82
N GLY A 60 7.26 -20.41 11.80
CA GLY A 60 7.52 -20.81 13.18
C GLY A 60 8.46 -19.91 13.97
N LEU A 61 8.39 -18.59 13.79
CA LEU A 61 8.67 -17.67 14.92
C LEU A 61 7.41 -17.56 15.82
N ASP A 62 6.78 -18.70 16.08
CA ASP A 62 5.73 -18.81 17.07
C ASP A 62 6.44 -18.90 18.42
N SER A 63 6.73 -17.76 19.04
CA SER A 63 7.26 -17.67 20.40
C SER A 63 6.21 -18.06 21.47
N ARG A 64 5.20 -18.85 21.09
CA ARG A 64 4.42 -19.68 22.01
C ARG A 64 5.30 -20.83 22.48
N THR A 65 6.31 -20.47 23.28
CA THR A 65 6.80 -21.32 24.35
C THR A 65 5.57 -21.76 25.13
N ARG A 66 5.29 -23.06 25.10
CA ARG A 66 4.41 -23.70 26.07
C ARG A 66 4.88 -23.27 27.47
N LEU A 67 4.06 -22.50 28.16
CA LEU A 67 4.01 -22.44 29.62
C LEU A 67 2.62 -22.95 30.02
#